data_AF-A0A920P1I0-F1
#
_entry.id   AF-A0A920P1I0-F1
#
_cell.length_a   1.000
_cell.length_b   1.000
_cell.length_c   1.000
_cell.angle_alpha   90.00
_cell.angle_beta   90.00
_cell.angle_gamma   90.00
#
_symmetry.space_group_name_H-M   'P 1'
#
loop_
_entity.id
_entity.type
_entity.pdbx_description
1 polymer ?
#
loop_
_entity_poly.entity_id
_entity_poly.type
_entity_poly.pdbx_seq_one_letter_code
_entity_poly.pdbx_strand_id
1 'polypeptide(L)' 'MNVVEPHKRPFHTIIPAMAFKDGEFFMTFGAMGGAVQPQQHAQIFLNVVEFGMNMQQAVSFPRINQEAVSVSRLNPDQ' A
#
# COMPACT_ATOMS: atom_id res chain seq x y z
N MET A 1 -15.13 14.17 1.28
CA MET A 1 -14.77 13.66 -0.06
C MET A 1 -14.92 12.13 0.02
N ASN A 2 -15.54 11.47 -0.96
CA ASN A 2 -16.12 10.10 -0.86
C ASN A 2 -17.51 10.00 -0.19
N VAL A 3 -18.46 10.84 -0.64
CA VAL A 3 -19.91 10.70 -0.34
C VAL A 3 -20.59 9.97 -1.50
N VAL A 4 -21.65 9.20 -1.20
CA VAL A 4 -22.48 8.44 -2.16
C VAL A 4 -23.22 9.38 -3.12
N GLU A 5 -23.09 9.13 -4.42
CA GLU A 5 -23.80 9.86 -5.48
C GLU A 5 -24.20 8.88 -6.61
N PRO A 6 -25.30 9.12 -7.34
CA PRO A 6 -25.70 8.28 -8.47
C PRO A 6 -24.57 8.12 -9.50
N HIS A 7 -24.32 6.88 -9.94
CA HIS A 7 -23.27 6.51 -10.91
C HIS A 7 -21.82 6.80 -10.49
N LYS A 8 -21.57 7.28 -9.26
CA LYS A 8 -20.22 7.51 -8.77
C LYS A 8 -19.54 6.19 -8.40
N ARG A 9 -18.32 6.01 -8.88
CA ARG A 9 -17.48 4.86 -8.49
C ARG A 9 -16.97 5.07 -7.06
N PRO A 10 -17.04 4.03 -6.21
CA PRO A 10 -16.50 4.13 -4.85
C PRO A 10 -14.99 4.33 -4.93
N PHE A 11 -14.44 5.06 -3.96
CA PHE A 11 -13.00 5.04 -3.72
C PHE A 11 -12.56 3.58 -3.47
N HIS A 12 -11.57 3.12 -4.23
CA HIS A 12 -10.91 1.83 -4.02
C HIS A 12 -9.42 2.03 -3.78
N THR A 13 -8.83 1.08 -3.07
CA THR A 13 -7.41 1.10 -2.71
C THR A 13 -6.56 0.17 -3.57
N ILE A 14 -7.18 -0.58 -4.49
CA ILE A 14 -6.46 -1.50 -5.39
C ILE A 14 -5.44 -0.73 -6.23
N ILE A 15 -4.17 -1.09 -6.06
CA ILE A 15 -3.02 -0.51 -6.75
C ILE A 15 -2.10 -1.62 -7.28
N PRO A 16 -2.19 -2.01 -8.56
CA PRO A 16 -1.17 -2.85 -9.18
C PRO A 16 0.06 -2.03 -9.56
N ALA A 17 1.26 -2.58 -9.42
CA ALA A 17 2.51 -1.88 -9.77
C ALA A 17 3.45 -2.71 -10.65
N MET A 18 4.18 -2.01 -11.51
CA MET A 18 5.24 -2.53 -12.35
C MET A 18 6.40 -1.54 -12.32
N ALA A 19 7.61 -2.04 -12.11
CA ALA A 19 8.84 -1.25 -12.18
C ALA A 19 9.61 -1.60 -13.44
N PHE A 20 10.21 -0.57 -14.04
CA PHE A 20 11.14 -0.66 -15.15
C PHE A 20 12.49 -0.12 -14.69
N LYS A 21 13.57 -0.68 -15.22
CA LYS A 21 14.94 -0.23 -15.01
C LYS A 21 15.61 -0.09 -16.37
N ASP A 22 16.15 1.08 -16.65
CA ASP A 22 16.82 1.38 -17.93
C ASP A 22 15.93 1.11 -19.16
N GLY A 23 14.63 1.35 -19.03
CA GLY A 23 13.64 1.12 -20.09
C GLY A 23 13.17 -0.33 -20.23
N GLU A 24 13.78 -1.27 -19.50
CA GLU A 24 13.42 -2.68 -19.52
C GLU A 24 12.53 -3.07 -18.34
N PHE A 25 11.69 -4.08 -18.55
CA PHE A 25 10.88 -4.64 -17.48
C PHE A 25 11.77 -5.17 -16.35
N PHE A 26 11.49 -4.75 -15.12
CA PHE A 26 12.26 -5.19 -13.96
C PHE A 26 11.45 -6.13 -13.06
N MET A 27 10.27 -5.70 -12.59
CA MET A 27 9.41 -6.53 -11.75
C MET A 27 7.96 -6.04 -11.73
N THR A 28 7.03 -6.95 -11.47
CA THR A 28 5.66 -6.62 -11.04
C THR A 28 5.51 -6.89 -9.55
N PHE A 29 4.74 -6.06 -8.87
CA PHE A 29 4.44 -6.27 -7.47
C PHE A 29 3.08 -5.68 -7.11
N GLY A 30 2.49 -6.24 -6.06
CA GLY A 30 1.16 -5.92 -5.61
C GLY A 30 0.95 -6.50 -4.22
N ALA A 31 -0.01 -5.92 -3.51
CA ALA A 31 -0.46 -6.46 -2.24
C ALA A 31 -1.95 -6.18 -2.08
N MET A 32 -2.60 -6.97 -1.24
CA MET A 32 -3.98 -6.75 -0.82
C MET A 32 -3.97 -6.23 0.62
N GLY A 33 -4.98 -5.47 1.02
CA GLY A 33 -5.08 -5.00 2.42
C GLY A 33 -5.69 -3.63 2.63
N GLY A 34 -6.41 -3.06 1.66
CA GLY A 34 -7.02 -1.75 1.88
C GLY A 34 -5.98 -0.62 1.90
N ALA A 35 -6.06 0.26 2.89
CA ALA A 35 -5.22 1.47 3.00
C ALA A 35 -3.74 1.18 3.26
N VAL A 36 -3.37 -0.04 3.65
CA VAL A 36 -1.97 -0.42 3.88
C VAL A 36 -1.22 -0.80 2.61
N GLN A 37 -1.92 -0.98 1.47
CA GLN A 37 -1.30 -1.38 0.20
C GLN A 37 -0.11 -0.49 -0.22
N PRO A 38 -0.14 0.84 -0.11
CA PRO A 38 1.00 1.69 -0.46
C PRO A 38 2.22 1.44 0.42
N GLN A 39 2.02 1.21 1.73
CA GLN A 39 3.12 0.89 2.65
C GLN A 39 3.75 -0.47 2.31
N GLN A 40 2.92 -1.44 1.92
CA GLN A 40 3.38 -2.78 1.54
C GLN A 40 4.09 -2.79 0.19
N HIS A 41 3.64 -1.98 -0.77
CA HIS A 41 4.33 -1.76 -2.05
C HIS A 41 5.75 -1.25 -1.83
N ALA A 42 5.90 -0.20 -1.01
CA ALA A 42 7.21 0.36 -0.69
C ALA A 42 8.13 -0.68 -0.06
N GLN A 43 7.62 -1.45 0.92
CA GLN A 43 8.40 -2.50 1.58
C GLN A 43 8.82 -3.62 0.62
N ILE A 44 7.92 -4.11 -0.24
CA ILE A 44 8.27 -5.16 -1.24
C ILE A 44 9.33 -4.64 -2.22
N PHE A 45 9.16 -3.41 -2.72
CA PHE A 45 10.10 -2.81 -3.66
C PHE A 45 11.48 -2.60 -3.02
N LEU A 46 11.55 -2.07 -1.79
CA LEU A 46 12.80 -1.88 -1.05
C LEU A 46 13.48 -3.21 -0.73
N ASN A 47 12.72 -4.25 -0.36
CA ASN A 47 13.28 -5.59 -0.15
C ASN A 47 14.07 -6.10 -1.36
N VAL A 48 13.58 -5.83 -2.57
CA VAL A 48 14.28 -6.21 -3.81
C VAL A 48 15.43 -5.24 -4.12
N VAL A 49 15.15 -3.94 -4.16
CA VAL A 49 16.07 -2.93 -4.71
C VAL A 49 17.16 -2.53 -3.72
N GLU A 50 16.82 -2.38 -2.45
CA GLU A 50 17.74 -1.94 -1.40
C GLU A 50 18.41 -3.14 -0.72
N PHE A 51 17.63 -4.17 -0.38
CA PHE A 51 18.11 -5.30 0.43
C PHE A 51 18.50 -6.54 -0.39
N GLY A 52 18.42 -6.47 -1.72
CA GLY A 52 18.88 -7.52 -2.62
C GLY A 52 18.14 -8.86 -2.50
N MET A 53 16.94 -8.85 -1.92
CA MET A 53 16.13 -10.06 -1.76
C MET A 53 15.55 -10.50 -3.10
N ASN A 54 15.43 -11.81 -3.31
CA ASN A 54 14.63 -12.31 -4.42
C ASN A 54 13.12 -12.06 -4.15
N MET A 55 12.28 -12.20 -5.18
CA MET A 55 10.85 -11.90 -5.04
C MET A 55 10.14 -12.73 -3.96
N GLN A 56 10.47 -14.01 -3.81
CA GLN A 56 9.84 -14.85 -2.79
C GLN A 56 10.21 -14.40 -1.38
N GLN A 57 11.47 -14.01 -1.16
CA GLN A 57 11.94 -13.45 0.10
C GLN A 57 11.29 -12.08 0.35
N ALA A 58 11.28 -11.20 -0.65
CA ALA A 58 10.75 -9.86 -0.53
C ALA A 58 9.26 -9.82 -0.13
N VAL A 59 8.45 -10.74 -0.66
CA VAL A 59 7.03 -10.84 -0.30
C VAL A 59 6.80 -11.53 1.05
N SER A 60 7.64 -12.50 1.42
CA SER A 60 7.51 -13.24 2.68
C SER A 60 8.14 -12.53 3.88
N PHE A 61 8.98 -11.51 3.64
CA PHE A 61 9.62 -10.76 4.71
C PHE A 61 8.57 -10.07 5.59
N PRO A 62 8.76 -10.08 6.94
CA PRO A 62 7.84 -9.39 7.85
C PRO A 62 7.64 -7.93 7.48
N ARG A 63 6.38 -7.46 7.57
CA ARG A 63 6.00 -6.09 7.20
C ARG A 63 5.52 -5.31 8.40
N ILE A 64 5.77 -4.01 8.39
CA ILE A 64 5.17 -3.05 9.31
C ILE A 64 4.01 -2.34 8.61
N ASN A 65 2.92 -2.10 9.33
CA ASN A 65 1.86 -1.23 8.87
C ASN A 65 1.53 -0.27 10.01
N GLN A 66 1.54 1.03 9.73
CA GLN A 66 1.07 2.03 10.67
C GLN A 66 -0.33 2.48 10.26
N GLU A 67 -1.24 2.53 11.22
CA GLU A 67 -2.57 3.11 11.07
C GLU A 67 -2.68 4.41 11.88
N ALA A 68 -3.65 5.24 11.54
CA ALA A 68 -3.91 6.46 12.28
C ALA A 68 -4.37 6.12 13.70
N VAL A 69 -3.75 6.73 14.71
CA VAL A 69 -4.24 6.64 16.09
C VAL A 69 -5.55 7.40 16.17
N SER A 70 -6.62 6.74 16.61
CA SER A 70 -7.90 7.40 16.83
C SER A 70 -7.76 8.43 17.94
N VAL A 71 -7.83 9.72 17.59
CA VAL A 71 -8.02 10.78 18.57
C VAL A 71 -9.52 10.88 18.82
N SER A 72 -9.98 10.34 19.94
CA SER A 72 -11.33 10.61 20.42
C SER A 72 -11.42 12.09 20.75
N ARG A 73 -12.22 12.83 19.97
CA ARG A 73 -12.64 14.17 20.39
C ARG A 73 -13.52 13.97 21.63
N LEU A 74 -13.08 14.48 22.78
CA LEU A 74 -13.98 14.67 23.90
C LEU A 74 -15.08 15.61 23.43
N ASN A 75 -16.34 15.19 23.54
CA ASN A 75 -17.46 16.08 23.32
C ASN A 75 -17.37 17.18 24.39
N PRO A 76 -17.39 18.47 24.02
CA PRO A 76 -17.38 19.58 24.99
C PRO A 76 -18.64 19.65 25.89
N ASP A 77 -19.59 18.75 25.65
CA ASP A 77 -20.91 18.61 26.26
C ASP A 77 -21.12 17.22 26.93
N GLN A 78 -20.03 16.47 27.17
CA GLN A 78 -19.95 15.36 28.12
C GLN A 78 -19.08 15.75 29.31
#